data_AF-C7NQ88-F1
#
_entry.id   AF-C7NQ88-F1
#
_cell.length_a   1.000
_cell.length_b   1.000
_cell.length_c   1.000
_cell.angle_alpha   90.00
_cell.angle_beta   90.00
_cell.angle_gamma   90.00
#
_symmetry.space_group_name_H-M   'P 1'
#
loop_
_entity.id
_entity.type
_entity.pdbx_description
1 polymer ?
#
loop_
_entity_poly.entity_id
_entity_poly.type
_entity_poly.pdbx_seq_one_letter_code
_entity_poly.pdbx_strand_id
1 'polypeptide(L)'
;MASTRKIVLLVCAALLVFGAGCEQLDHTPDPSVKFDGNITASEGSFEIEGHFYRSVGNEYVYENVMVHLLDEREERIESVHLGTLDERLPVSVSSSSIPAYVIVDSPDFWQQNNFAVEYFEYKDWKGLSYDLQWASNRSELPAQP
;
A
#
# COMPACT_ATOMS: atom_id res chain seq x y z
N MET A 1 46.43 53.07 -12.19
CA MET A 1 45.05 53.01 -12.71
C MET A 1 44.28 52.07 -11.83
N ALA A 2 43.32 52.61 -11.07
CA ALA A 2 42.70 51.96 -9.94
C ALA A 2 41.43 51.20 -10.34
N SER A 3 41.37 49.96 -9.87
CA SER A 3 40.21 49.11 -9.55
C SER A 3 38.84 49.78 -9.62
N THR A 4 37.93 49.26 -10.46
CA THR A 4 36.49 49.56 -10.37
C THR A 4 35.65 48.29 -10.57
N ARG A 5 35.39 47.66 -9.42
CA ARG A 5 34.12 47.08 -8.91
C ARG A 5 33.24 46.22 -9.85
N LYS A 6 33.12 44.96 -9.40
CA LYS A 6 32.11 43.95 -9.72
C LYS A 6 30.69 44.51 -9.60
N ILE A 7 29.85 44.31 -10.61
CA ILE A 7 28.40 44.52 -10.53
C ILE A 7 27.76 43.14 -10.56
N VAL A 8 27.42 42.65 -9.37
CA VAL A 8 26.52 41.50 -9.15
C VAL A 8 25.12 42.09 -9.12
N LEU A 9 24.34 41.89 -10.18
CA LEU A 9 22.92 42.22 -10.19
C LEU A 9 22.12 40.96 -9.86
N LEU A 10 21.87 40.83 -8.56
CA LEU A 10 20.94 39.91 -7.94
C LEU A 10 19.54 40.53 -8.07
N VAL A 11 18.68 39.95 -8.92
CA VAL A 11 17.25 40.28 -8.94
C VAL A 11 16.49 38.99 -8.65
N CYS A 12 16.34 38.72 -7.36
CA CYS A 12 15.39 37.77 -6.80
C CYS A 12 14.04 38.47 -6.64
N ALA A 13 13.09 38.22 -7.54
CA ALA A 13 11.67 38.48 -7.29
C ALA A 13 10.80 37.87 -8.40
N ALA A 14 10.12 36.76 -8.07
CA ALA A 14 8.79 36.34 -8.52
C ALA A 14 8.71 34.81 -8.34
N LEU A 15 8.30 34.29 -7.17
CA LEU A 15 6.88 34.06 -6.87
C LEU A 15 6.12 33.51 -8.09
N LEU A 16 6.41 32.26 -8.43
CA LEU A 16 5.40 31.34 -8.95
C LEU A 16 5.36 30.12 -8.04
N VAL A 17 4.62 30.30 -6.94
CA VAL A 17 3.94 29.24 -6.23
C VAL A 17 2.88 28.72 -7.21
N PHE A 18 3.24 27.75 -8.05
CA PHE A 18 2.27 26.85 -8.64
C PHE A 18 2.35 25.56 -7.84
N GLY A 19 1.19 25.17 -7.31
CA GLY A 19 1.08 24.22 -6.22
C GLY A 19 1.83 22.93 -6.51
N ALA A 20 2.56 22.48 -5.50
CA ALA A 20 2.77 21.07 -5.26
C ALA A 20 1.41 20.42 -4.92
N GLY A 21 0.48 20.46 -5.87
CA GLY A 21 -0.47 19.37 -6.04
C GLY A 21 0.24 18.42 -6.97
N CYS A 22 1.05 17.51 -6.42
CA CYS A 22 1.14 16.22 -7.09
C CYS A 22 -0.28 15.70 -7.07
N GLU A 23 -1.02 15.92 -8.16
CA GLU A 23 -1.98 14.93 -8.60
C GLU A 23 -1.14 13.66 -8.74
N GLN A 24 -1.09 12.87 -7.66
CA GLN A 24 -0.64 11.51 -7.73
C GLN A 24 -1.72 10.85 -8.57
N LEU A 25 -1.54 10.94 -9.89
CA LEU A 25 -2.24 10.13 -10.85
C LEU A 25 -2.15 8.72 -10.29
N ASP A 26 -3.28 8.20 -9.81
CA ASP A 26 -3.47 6.81 -9.42
C ASP A 26 -3.22 5.97 -10.68
N HIS A 27 -1.96 5.83 -11.05
CA HIS A 27 -1.49 4.83 -11.98
C HIS A 27 -1.47 3.52 -11.21
N THR A 28 -2.64 3.07 -10.76
CA THR A 28 -2.81 1.69 -10.33
C THR A 28 -2.39 0.82 -11.52
N PRO A 29 -1.40 -0.07 -11.36
CA PRO A 29 -1.08 -1.00 -12.41
C PRO A 29 -2.29 -1.90 -12.67
N ASP A 30 -2.62 -2.10 -13.94
CA ASP A 30 -3.54 -3.14 -14.36
C ASP A 30 -2.72 -4.24 -15.05
N PRO A 31 -2.90 -5.52 -14.67
CA PRO A 31 -3.88 -6.06 -13.71
C PRO A 31 -3.51 -5.85 -12.23
N SER A 32 -4.51 -5.70 -11.34
CA SER A 32 -4.28 -5.61 -9.89
C SER A 32 -5.35 -6.27 -9.01
N VAL A 33 -5.02 -6.44 -7.73
CA VAL A 33 -5.95 -6.76 -6.63
C VAL A 33 -6.01 -5.58 -5.66
N LYS A 34 -7.24 -5.18 -5.34
CA LYS A 34 -7.59 -4.01 -4.53
C LYS A 34 -8.46 -4.40 -3.34
N PHE A 35 -8.55 -3.51 -2.35
CA PHE A 35 -9.40 -3.64 -1.18
C PHE A 35 -10.46 -2.53 -1.16
N ASP A 36 -11.68 -2.91 -0.80
CA ASP A 36 -12.79 -1.99 -0.49
C ASP A 36 -13.35 -2.38 0.88
N GLY A 37 -13.23 -1.48 1.84
CA GLY A 37 -13.63 -1.75 3.22
C GLY A 37 -12.99 -0.82 4.23
N ASN A 38 -12.99 -1.26 5.48
CA ASN A 38 -12.46 -0.52 6.62
C ASN A 38 -11.31 -1.29 7.27
N ILE A 39 -10.28 -0.54 7.65
CA ILE A 39 -9.21 -1.01 8.52
C ILE A 39 -9.24 -0.14 9.77
N THR A 40 -9.41 -0.78 10.92
CA THR A 40 -9.51 -0.11 12.21
C THR A 40 -8.44 -0.66 13.14
N ALA A 41 -7.63 0.22 13.71
CA ALA A 41 -6.78 -0.10 14.85
C ALA A 41 -7.25 0.74 16.06
N SER A 42 -7.40 0.14 17.23
CA SER A 42 -7.77 0.86 18.44
C SER A 42 -7.30 0.14 19.70
N GLU A 43 -6.65 0.86 20.63
CA GLU A 43 -6.33 0.38 21.99
C GLU A 43 -5.75 -1.06 22.06
N GLY A 44 -4.88 -1.42 21.10
CA GLY A 44 -4.25 -2.75 21.03
C GLY A 44 -5.01 -3.79 20.22
N SER A 45 -6.20 -3.47 19.70
CA SER A 45 -6.97 -4.30 18.77
C SER A 45 -6.81 -3.82 17.32
N PHE A 46 -6.95 -4.76 16.40
CA PHE A 46 -6.97 -4.53 14.97
C PHE A 46 -8.13 -5.30 14.33
N GLU A 47 -8.77 -4.69 13.34
CA GLU A 47 -9.81 -5.29 12.52
C GLU A 47 -9.71 -4.80 11.08
N ILE A 48 -9.85 -5.72 10.12
CA ILE A 48 -10.06 -5.44 8.71
C ILE A 48 -11.34 -6.14 8.25
N GLU A 49 -12.27 -5.37 7.69
CA GLU A 49 -13.55 -5.86 7.19
C GLU A 49 -13.84 -5.23 5.82
N GLY A 50 -14.20 -6.07 4.84
CA GLY A 50 -14.53 -5.60 3.49
C GLY A 50 -14.40 -6.72 2.46
N HIS A 51 -13.94 -6.34 1.27
CA HIS A 51 -13.72 -7.27 0.17
C HIS A 51 -12.45 -6.94 -0.61
N PHE A 52 -11.70 -7.98 -0.97
CA PHE A 52 -10.73 -7.88 -2.05
C PHE A 52 -11.42 -8.05 -3.40
N TYR A 53 -10.95 -7.35 -4.43
CA TYR A 53 -11.49 -7.44 -5.78
C TYR A 53 -10.40 -7.23 -6.82
N ARG A 54 -10.58 -7.84 -7.99
CA ARG A 54 -9.66 -7.65 -9.13
C ARG A 54 -9.98 -6.36 -9.87
N SER A 55 -8.98 -5.76 -10.51
CA SER A 55 -9.22 -4.63 -11.40
C SER A 55 -10.01 -5.01 -12.65
N VAL A 56 -10.69 -4.03 -13.26
CA VAL A 56 -11.54 -4.26 -14.43
C VAL A 56 -10.71 -4.76 -15.62
N GLY A 57 -11.17 -5.82 -16.29
CA GLY A 57 -10.45 -6.43 -17.41
C GLY A 57 -9.45 -7.52 -17.00
N ASN A 58 -9.25 -7.74 -15.70
CA ASN A 58 -8.53 -8.90 -15.19
C ASN A 58 -9.51 -10.08 -14.99
N GLU A 59 -9.46 -11.05 -15.89
CA GLU A 59 -10.29 -12.26 -15.85
C GLU A 59 -9.63 -13.44 -15.09
N TYR A 60 -8.44 -13.24 -14.51
CA TYR A 60 -7.69 -14.32 -13.88
C TYR A 60 -8.23 -14.65 -12.48
N VAL A 61 -8.51 -15.93 -12.21
CA VAL A 61 -8.98 -16.40 -10.89
C VAL A 61 -7.77 -16.73 -10.02
N TYR A 62 -7.69 -16.14 -8.83
CA TYR A 62 -6.58 -16.35 -7.90
C TYR A 62 -6.98 -17.33 -6.81
N GLU A 63 -6.27 -18.45 -6.69
CA GLU A 63 -6.50 -19.45 -5.67
C GLU A 63 -5.65 -19.21 -4.42
N ASN A 64 -6.08 -19.79 -3.30
CA ASN A 64 -5.36 -19.78 -2.02
C ASN A 64 -4.96 -18.38 -1.57
N VAL A 65 -5.87 -17.41 -1.74
CA VAL A 65 -5.69 -16.05 -1.25
C VAL A 65 -5.66 -16.08 0.27
N MET A 66 -4.66 -15.42 0.85
CA MET A 66 -4.48 -15.31 2.29
C MET A 66 -4.25 -13.87 2.69
N VAL A 67 -4.58 -13.56 3.94
CA VAL A 67 -4.14 -12.33 4.60
C VAL A 67 -3.13 -12.68 5.68
N HIS A 68 -2.01 -11.98 5.68
CA HIS A 68 -0.95 -12.07 6.67
C HIS A 68 -0.92 -10.79 7.49
N LEU A 69 -0.91 -10.96 8.81
CA LEU A 69 -0.69 -9.88 9.77
C LEU A 69 0.72 -10.02 10.31
N LEU A 70 1.57 -9.00 10.11
CA LEU A 70 2.96 -9.01 10.57
C LEU A 70 3.22 -7.88 11.57
N ASP A 71 4.18 -8.10 12.47
CA ASP A 71 4.66 -7.08 13.39
C ASP A 71 5.78 -6.20 12.77
N GLU A 72 6.33 -5.28 13.57
CA GLU A 72 7.39 -4.34 13.16
C GLU A 72 8.73 -5.02 12.80
N ARG A 73 8.90 -6.28 13.20
CA ARG A 73 10.07 -7.12 12.86
C ARG A 73 9.77 -8.01 11.65
N GLU A 74 8.62 -7.78 11.02
CA GLU A 74 8.07 -8.59 9.95
C GLU A 74 7.81 -10.04 10.39
N GLU A 75 7.69 -10.30 11.69
CA GLU A 75 7.30 -11.60 12.22
C GLU A 75 5.78 -11.77 12.14
N ARG A 76 5.35 -12.98 11.80
CA ARG A 76 3.93 -13.30 11.62
C ARG A 76 3.20 -13.30 12.95
N ILE A 77 2.22 -12.40 13.08
CA ILE A 77 1.21 -12.42 14.15
C ILE A 77 0.14 -13.46 13.81
N GLU A 78 -0.43 -13.37 12.61
CA GLU A 78 -1.52 -14.24 12.17
C GLU A 78 -1.49 -14.45 10.65
N SER A 79 -2.08 -15.54 10.18
CA SER A 79 -2.36 -15.74 8.75
C SER A 79 -3.69 -16.45 8.56
N VAL A 80 -4.55 -15.85 7.76
CA VAL A 80 -5.91 -16.31 7.53
C VAL A 80 -6.08 -16.65 6.07
N HIS A 81 -6.45 -17.89 5.79
CA HIS A 81 -6.81 -18.33 4.44
C HIS A 81 -8.22 -17.87 4.11
N LEU A 82 -8.36 -17.09 3.03
CA LEU A 82 -9.63 -16.52 2.59
C LEU A 82 -10.31 -17.36 1.49
N GLY A 83 -9.54 -18.05 0.66
CA GLY A 83 -10.06 -18.92 -0.42
C GLY A 83 -9.70 -18.42 -1.81
N THR A 84 -10.68 -18.39 -2.71
CA THR A 84 -10.46 -18.10 -4.13
C THR A 84 -11.05 -16.74 -4.49
N LEU A 85 -10.24 -15.85 -5.03
CA LEU A 85 -10.67 -14.58 -5.61
C LEU A 85 -10.97 -14.76 -7.10
N ASP A 86 -12.26 -14.93 -7.41
CA ASP A 86 -12.79 -14.68 -8.75
C ASP A 86 -13.11 -13.18 -8.86
N GLU A 87 -14.35 -12.72 -8.69
CA GLU A 87 -14.66 -11.29 -8.79
C GLU A 87 -14.36 -10.50 -7.50
N ARG A 88 -14.88 -11.01 -6.38
CA ARG A 88 -14.80 -10.40 -5.06
C ARG A 88 -14.60 -11.49 -4.02
N LEU A 89 -13.80 -11.21 -3.00
CA LEU A 89 -13.52 -12.12 -1.91
C LEU A 89 -13.73 -11.38 -0.57
N PRO A 90 -14.73 -11.75 0.24
CA PRO A 90 -14.92 -11.15 1.56
C PRO A 90 -13.73 -11.40 2.48
N VAL A 91 -13.43 -10.41 3.30
CA VAL A 91 -12.43 -10.47 4.37
C VAL A 91 -13.03 -9.94 5.65
N SER A 92 -12.80 -10.67 6.74
CA SER A 92 -13.06 -10.25 8.11
C SER A 92 -11.99 -10.91 8.97
N VAL A 93 -11.01 -10.12 9.38
CA VAL A 93 -9.88 -10.58 10.21
C VAL A 93 -9.71 -9.61 11.37
N SER A 94 -9.59 -10.17 12.57
CA SER A 94 -9.42 -9.42 13.81
C SER A 94 -8.22 -9.95 14.58
N SER A 95 -7.45 -9.07 15.21
CA SER A 95 -6.29 -9.43 16.03
C SER A 95 -6.28 -8.65 17.34
N SER A 96 -5.79 -9.27 18.41
CA SER A 96 -5.55 -8.63 19.71
C SER A 96 -4.20 -7.89 19.79
N SER A 97 -3.52 -7.76 18.66
CA SER A 97 -2.28 -7.01 18.47
C SER A 97 -2.41 -6.16 17.21
N ILE A 98 -1.88 -4.94 17.23
CA ILE A 98 -1.86 -4.06 16.06
C ILE A 98 -0.72 -4.51 15.13
N PRO A 99 -1.00 -5.02 13.91
CA PRO A 99 0.03 -5.38 12.96
C PRO A 99 0.69 -4.13 12.38
N ALA A 100 2.01 -4.20 12.16
CA ALA A 100 2.71 -3.20 11.37
C ALA A 100 2.36 -3.33 9.89
N TYR A 101 2.13 -4.55 9.42
CA TYR A 101 1.82 -4.83 8.01
C TYR A 101 0.61 -5.75 7.86
N VAL A 102 -0.27 -5.41 6.91
CA VAL A 102 -1.38 -6.26 6.46
C VAL A 102 -1.17 -6.57 4.99
N ILE A 103 -0.89 -7.82 4.68
CA ILE A 103 -0.50 -8.27 3.34
C ILE A 103 -1.55 -9.26 2.84
N VAL A 104 -2.09 -9.02 1.64
CA VAL A 104 -2.84 -10.04 0.90
C VAL A 104 -1.89 -10.74 -0.07
N ASP A 105 -1.85 -12.06 -0.04
CA ASP A 105 -0.95 -12.87 -0.86
C ASP A 105 -1.71 -14.04 -1.52
N SER A 106 -1.19 -14.46 -2.66
CA SER A 106 -1.54 -15.70 -3.35
C SER A 106 -0.33 -16.12 -4.18
N PRO A 107 -0.03 -17.44 -4.28
CA PRO A 107 0.97 -17.94 -5.22
C PRO A 107 0.72 -17.49 -6.67
N ASP A 108 -0.52 -17.15 -7.02
CA ASP A 108 -0.94 -16.81 -8.38
C ASP A 108 -0.71 -15.35 -8.74
N PHE A 109 -0.66 -14.44 -7.76
CA PHE A 109 -0.37 -13.02 -7.96
C PHE A 109 0.94 -12.80 -8.74
N TRP A 110 1.92 -13.65 -8.47
CA TRP A 110 3.28 -13.51 -8.99
C TRP A 110 3.51 -14.26 -10.30
N GLN A 111 2.48 -14.92 -10.83
CA GLN A 111 2.56 -15.61 -12.13
C GLN A 111 2.23 -14.70 -13.30
N GLN A 112 1.67 -13.52 -13.03
CA GLN A 112 1.28 -12.54 -14.04
C GLN A 112 2.35 -11.47 -14.24
N ASN A 113 2.56 -11.08 -15.49
CA ASN A 113 3.40 -9.94 -15.81
C ASN A 113 2.65 -8.64 -15.50
N ASN A 114 3.37 -7.63 -14.98
CA ASN A 114 2.82 -6.30 -14.66
C ASN A 114 1.64 -6.32 -13.67
N PHE A 115 1.59 -7.32 -12.78
CA PHE A 115 0.59 -7.39 -11.73
C PHE A 115 0.98 -6.53 -10.52
N ALA A 116 -0.01 -5.93 -9.85
CA ALA A 116 0.20 -5.25 -8.59
C ALA A 116 -0.86 -5.60 -7.54
N VAL A 117 -0.47 -5.59 -6.27
CA VAL A 117 -1.37 -5.86 -5.15
C VAL A 117 -1.23 -4.81 -4.05
N GLU A 118 -2.36 -4.42 -3.47
CA GLU A 118 -2.39 -3.53 -2.31
C GLU A 118 -1.90 -4.25 -1.05
N TYR A 119 -1.12 -3.57 -0.23
CA TYR A 119 -0.85 -3.94 1.15
C TYR A 119 -0.88 -2.70 2.03
N PHE A 120 -1.00 -2.88 3.34
CA PHE A 120 -1.17 -1.78 4.27
C PHE A 120 -0.04 -1.73 5.29
N GLU A 121 0.54 -0.55 5.47
CA GLU A 121 1.61 -0.29 6.44
C GLU A 121 1.13 0.67 7.52
N TYR A 122 1.37 0.32 8.78
CA TYR A 122 0.99 1.12 9.94
C TYR A 122 1.91 2.34 10.07
N LYS A 123 1.32 3.56 10.08
CA LYS A 123 2.11 4.80 9.96
C LYS A 123 2.28 5.62 11.24
N ASP A 124 1.34 5.57 12.19
CA ASP A 124 1.48 6.36 13.42
C ASP A 124 0.76 5.77 14.64
N TRP A 125 1.54 5.56 15.70
CA TRP A 125 1.14 5.17 17.05
C TRP A 125 0.23 6.18 17.76
N LYS A 126 0.13 7.41 17.22
CA LYS A 126 -0.79 8.46 17.72
C LYS A 126 -2.05 8.65 16.87
N GLY A 127 -2.11 8.05 15.69
CA GLY A 127 -3.20 8.20 14.72
C GLY A 127 -3.94 6.91 14.37
N LEU A 128 -3.39 5.75 14.74
CA LEU A 128 -3.98 4.42 14.49
C LEU A 128 -4.43 4.24 13.03
N SER A 129 -3.61 4.70 12.09
CA SER A 129 -3.91 4.70 10.66
C SER A 129 -2.93 3.85 9.86
N TYR A 130 -3.43 3.30 8.76
CA TYR A 130 -2.65 2.57 7.77
C TYR A 130 -2.53 3.40 6.49
N ASP A 131 -1.34 3.38 5.90
CA ASP A 131 -1.12 3.86 4.54
C ASP A 131 -1.22 2.68 3.58
N LEU A 132 -1.92 2.90 2.48
CA LEU A 132 -1.99 1.96 1.36
C LEU A 132 -0.67 2.03 0.57
N GLN A 133 -0.12 0.86 0.31
CA GLN A 133 1.08 0.65 -0.49
C GLN A 133 0.79 -0.35 -1.62
N TRP A 134 1.70 -0.42 -2.59
CA TRP A 134 1.61 -1.30 -3.75
C TRP A 134 2.86 -2.15 -3.87
N ALA A 135 2.67 -3.45 -4.15
CA ALA A 135 3.75 -4.35 -4.53
C ALA A 135 3.52 -4.86 -5.96
N SER A 136 4.48 -4.59 -6.85
CA SER A 136 4.50 -5.06 -8.25
C SER A 136 5.31 -6.35 -8.43
N ASN A 137 6.00 -6.79 -7.38
CA ASN A 137 6.68 -8.07 -7.31
C ASN A 137 6.76 -8.55 -5.87
N ARG A 138 6.94 -9.86 -5.68
CA ARG A 138 6.97 -10.48 -4.35
C ARG A 138 8.08 -9.91 -3.44
N SER A 139 9.18 -9.42 -4.01
CA SER A 139 10.28 -8.86 -3.22
C SER A 139 10.02 -7.47 -2.64
N GLU A 140 8.96 -6.80 -3.06
CA GLU A 140 8.54 -5.51 -2.49
C GLU A 140 7.66 -5.68 -1.24
N LEU A 141 7.20 -6.91 -0.94
CA LEU A 141 6.42 -7.17 0.26
C LEU A 141 7.32 -7.28 1.51
N PRO A 142 6.87 -6.71 2.65
CA PRO A 142 7.50 -6.95 3.96
C PRO A 142 7.47 -8.44 4.31
N ALA A 143 8.59 -8.98 4.80
CA ALA A 143 8.90 -10.41 4.97
C ALA A 143 8.38 -11.34 3.86
N GLN A 144 9.31 -11.92 3.11
CA GLN A 144 8.99 -13.02 2.22
C GLN A 144 8.61 -14.28 3.04
N PRO A 145 7.48 -14.95 2.74
CA PRO A 145 7.09 -16.21 3.37
C PRO A 145 8.14 -17.31 3.27
#